data_AF-A0A9E5HEI2-F1
#
_entry.id   AF-A0A9E5HEI2-F1
#
_cell.length_a   1.000
_cell.length_b   1.000
_cell.length_c   1.000
_cell.angle_alpha   90.00
_cell.angle_beta   90.00
_cell.angle_gamma   90.00
#
_symmetry.space_group_name_H-M   'P 1'
#
loop_
_entity.id
_entity.type
_entity.pdbx_description
1 polymer ?
#
loop_
_entity_poly.entity_id
_entity_poly.type
_entity_poly.pdbx_seq_one_letter_code
_entity_poly.pdbx_strand_id
1 'polypeptide(L)'
;MKTLLSMAATVLFGVYASVAVAGDPEKGGKVFKKCKACHAVGDGAKNKVGPQLNNIVGNAAGAVEGYKYSKALAAQADAGLIWDEAALSEFLK
;
A
#
# COMPACT_ATOMS: atom_id res chain seq x y z
N MET A 1 57.43 8.19 -0.58
CA MET A 1 57.63 6.84 -0.02
C MET A 1 57.26 6.86 1.45
N LYS A 2 56.06 6.40 1.81
CA LYS A 2 55.59 5.99 3.14
C LYS A 2 54.12 5.55 3.00
N THR A 3 53.99 4.28 2.65
CA THR A 3 52.93 3.32 3.00
C THR A 3 51.50 3.84 3.14
N LEU A 4 50.74 3.56 2.08
CA LEU A 4 49.33 3.16 2.11
C LEU A 4 49.13 2.03 3.14
N LEU A 5 48.14 2.16 4.03
CA LEU A 5 47.56 1.01 4.73
C LEU A 5 46.04 1.12 4.66
N SER A 6 45.48 0.37 3.72
CA SER A 6 44.05 0.19 3.51
C SER A 6 43.44 -0.60 4.67
N MET A 7 42.49 -0.01 5.40
CA MET A 7 41.52 -0.79 6.19
C MET A 7 40.26 -0.98 5.32
N ALA A 8 40.23 -2.09 4.59
CA ALA A 8 39.00 -2.58 4.00
C ALA A 8 38.16 -3.21 5.12
N ALA A 9 37.27 -2.42 5.73
CA ALA A 9 36.23 -2.94 6.60
C ALA A 9 35.15 -3.58 5.73
N THR A 10 35.21 -4.90 5.57
CA THR A 10 34.16 -5.70 4.93
C THR A 10 32.91 -5.63 5.81
N VAL A 11 32.04 -4.67 5.53
CA VAL A 11 30.68 -4.64 6.11
C VAL A 11 29.91 -5.78 5.46
N LEU A 12 29.78 -6.89 6.16
CA LEU A 12 28.82 -7.94 5.83
C LEU A 12 27.40 -7.38 6.05
N PHE A 13 26.85 -6.73 5.02
CA PHE A 13 25.42 -6.49 4.93
C PHE A 13 24.74 -7.85 4.74
N GLY A 14 24.36 -8.48 5.85
CA GLY A 14 23.48 -9.63 5.83
C GLY A 14 22.17 -9.23 5.18
N VAL A 15 21.92 -9.77 3.99
CA VAL A 15 20.63 -9.63 3.30
C VAL A 15 19.61 -10.42 4.11
N TYR A 16 18.93 -9.77 5.04
CA TYR A 16 17.72 -10.30 5.64
C TYR A 16 16.64 -10.27 4.55
N ALA A 17 16.49 -11.38 3.84
CA ALA A 17 15.34 -11.59 2.98
C ALA A 17 14.10 -11.73 3.88
N SER A 18 13.33 -10.65 3.98
CA SER A 18 11.99 -10.70 4.56
C SER A 18 11.16 -11.68 3.73
N VAL A 19 10.83 -12.84 4.30
CA VAL A 19 9.87 -13.77 3.71
C VAL A 19 8.48 -13.12 3.77
N ALA A 20 8.07 -12.51 2.67
CA ALA A 20 6.70 -12.03 2.51
C ALA A 20 5.77 -13.25 2.48
N VAL A 21 4.89 -13.37 3.48
CA VAL A 21 3.79 -14.34 3.44
C VAL A 21 2.72 -13.76 2.52
N ALA A 22 2.62 -14.32 1.32
CA ALA A 22 1.59 -13.92 0.37
C ALA A 22 0.18 -14.18 0.93
N GLY A 23 -0.73 -13.23 0.74
CA GLY A 23 -2.15 -13.39 1.07
C GLY A 23 -2.85 -14.43 0.19
N ASP A 24 -3.95 -14.99 0.70
CA ASP A 24 -4.82 -15.91 -0.02
C ASP A 24 -5.94 -15.10 -0.73
N PRO A 25 -5.92 -14.98 -2.07
CA PRO A 25 -6.89 -14.17 -2.80
C PRO A 25 -8.31 -14.73 -2.75
N GLU A 26 -8.49 -16.04 -2.61
CA GLU A 26 -9.84 -16.64 -2.47
C GLU A 26 -10.46 -16.28 -1.13
N LYS A 27 -9.67 -16.33 -0.05
CA LYS A 27 -10.10 -15.83 1.26
C LYS A 27 -10.33 -14.33 1.22
N GLY A 28 -9.43 -13.57 0.58
CA GLY A 28 -9.57 -12.13 0.37
C GLY A 28 -10.90 -11.77 -0.31
N GLY A 29 -11.26 -12.50 -1.37
CA GLY A 29 -12.56 -12.33 -2.06
C GLY A 29 -13.77 -12.58 -1.14
N LYS A 30 -13.67 -13.53 -0.19
CA LYS A 30 -14.72 -13.74 0.82
C LYS A 30 -14.78 -12.58 1.82
N VAL A 31 -13.64 -12.07 2.28
CA VAL A 31 -13.58 -10.92 3.19
C VAL A 31 -14.12 -9.65 2.53
N PHE A 32 -13.81 -9.42 1.24
CA PHE A 32 -14.27 -8.26 0.49
C PHE A 32 -15.80 -8.12 0.43
N LYS A 33 -16.55 -9.19 0.70
CA LYS A 33 -18.01 -9.13 0.86
C LYS A 33 -18.45 -8.17 1.98
N LYS A 34 -17.59 -7.84 2.94
CA LYS A 34 -17.83 -6.80 3.95
C LYS A 34 -17.68 -5.39 3.36
N CYS A 35 -16.81 -5.22 2.38
CA CYS A 35 -16.47 -3.94 1.75
C CYS A 35 -17.42 -3.58 0.59
N LYS A 36 -18.00 -4.59 -0.09
CA LYS A 36 -18.78 -4.43 -1.34
C LYS A 36 -20.03 -3.54 -1.21
N ALA A 37 -20.53 -3.33 0.01
CA ALA A 37 -21.65 -2.44 0.26
C ALA A 37 -21.28 -0.99 -0.09
N CYS A 38 -20.05 -0.59 0.24
CA CYS A 38 -19.57 0.78 0.03
C CYS A 38 -18.62 0.90 -1.17
N HIS A 39 -17.94 -0.18 -1.55
CA HIS A 39 -16.90 -0.15 -2.59
C HIS A 39 -17.21 -1.08 -3.77
N ALA A 40 -16.51 -0.86 -4.87
CA ALA A 40 -16.56 -1.68 -6.08
C ALA A 40 -15.15 -1.97 -6.58
N VAL A 41 -14.99 -3.14 -7.21
CA VAL A 41 -13.77 -3.57 -7.92
C VAL A 41 -14.18 -4.30 -9.20
N GLY A 42 -13.24 -4.46 -10.13
CA GLY A 42 -13.43 -5.11 -11.43
C GLY A 42 -13.80 -4.14 -12.55
N ASP A 43 -14.09 -4.72 -13.70
CA ASP A 43 -14.43 -3.97 -14.91
C ASP A 43 -15.69 -3.13 -14.71
N GLY A 44 -15.63 -1.85 -15.12
CA GLY A 44 -16.74 -0.92 -14.98
C GLY A 44 -17.08 -0.54 -13.53
N ALA A 45 -16.19 -0.79 -12.57
CA ALA A 45 -16.38 -0.36 -11.19
C ALA A 45 -16.59 1.16 -11.11
N LYS A 46 -17.63 1.57 -10.38
CA LYS A 46 -17.99 2.97 -10.14
C LYS A 46 -17.86 3.32 -8.67
N ASN A 47 -17.63 4.61 -8.40
CA ASN A 47 -17.75 5.17 -7.06
C ASN A 47 -19.18 4.94 -6.52
N LYS A 48 -19.30 4.55 -5.25
CA LYS A 48 -20.56 4.35 -4.53
C LYS A 48 -20.57 5.26 -3.29
N VAL A 49 -20.88 4.69 -2.12
CA VAL A 49 -20.66 5.35 -0.81
C VAL A 49 -19.17 5.65 -0.63
N GLY A 50 -18.29 4.73 -1.04
CA GLY A 50 -16.84 4.91 -1.11
C GLY A 50 -16.32 4.91 -2.56
N PRO A 51 -15.04 5.27 -2.78
CA PRO A 51 -14.43 5.20 -4.09
C PRO A 51 -14.30 3.75 -4.57
N GLN A 52 -14.18 3.54 -5.87
CA GLN A 52 -13.75 2.23 -6.40
C GLN A 52 -12.33 1.88 -5.92
N LEU A 53 -11.98 0.60 -5.82
CA LEU A 53 -10.72 0.13 -5.22
C LEU A 53 -9.80 -0.65 -6.18
N ASN A 54 -10.03 -0.53 -7.49
CA ASN A 54 -9.11 -1.08 -8.50
C ASN A 54 -7.73 -0.44 -8.36
N ASN A 55 -6.70 -1.28 -8.43
CA ASN A 55 -5.30 -0.89 -8.34
C ASN A 55 -4.96 -0.13 -7.04
N ILE A 56 -5.72 -0.26 -5.95
CA ILE A 56 -5.44 0.53 -4.74
C ILE A 56 -4.05 0.25 -4.15
N VAL A 57 -3.57 -0.99 -4.20
CA VAL A 57 -2.28 -1.38 -3.63
C VAL A 57 -1.15 -0.71 -4.41
N GLY A 58 -0.29 0.03 -3.71
CA GLY A 58 0.82 0.80 -4.26
C GLY A 58 0.43 2.16 -4.85
N ASN A 59 -0.86 2.51 -4.88
CA ASN A 59 -1.32 3.80 -5.37
C ASN A 59 -1.39 4.85 -4.26
N ALA A 60 -1.29 6.13 -4.65
CA ALA A 60 -1.47 7.25 -3.75
C ALA A 60 -2.88 7.28 -3.15
N ALA A 61 -2.98 7.67 -1.88
CA ALA A 61 -4.27 7.92 -1.26
C ALA A 61 -5.00 9.07 -1.98
N GLY A 62 -6.33 9.05 -1.97
CA GLY A 62 -7.12 10.13 -2.55
C GLY A 62 -7.12 10.21 -4.09
N ALA A 63 -6.56 9.21 -4.80
CA ALA A 63 -6.31 9.32 -6.24
C ALA A 63 -7.50 8.98 -7.16
N VAL A 64 -8.64 8.53 -6.64
CA VAL A 64 -9.77 8.16 -7.51
C VAL A 64 -10.53 9.40 -7.97
N GLU A 65 -10.52 9.62 -9.27
CA GLU A 65 -11.21 10.74 -9.90
C GLU A 65 -12.72 10.74 -9.62
N GLY A 66 -13.30 11.94 -9.52
CA GLY A 66 -14.73 12.12 -9.30
C GLY A 66 -15.24 11.66 -7.94
N TYR A 67 -14.37 11.29 -6.99
CA TYR A 67 -14.75 11.01 -5.60
C TYR A 67 -14.34 12.14 -4.66
N LYS A 68 -15.24 12.52 -3.76
CA LYS A 68 -14.95 13.55 -2.74
C LYS A 68 -14.45 12.91 -1.45
N TYR A 69 -13.15 13.03 -1.21
CA TYR A 69 -12.51 12.51 -0.01
C TYR A 69 -12.75 13.38 1.23
N SER A 70 -12.57 12.79 2.42
CA SER A 70 -12.58 13.52 3.67
C SER A 70 -11.38 14.46 3.74
N LYS A 71 -11.50 15.57 4.49
CA LYS A 71 -10.38 16.50 4.70
C LYS A 71 -9.16 15.81 5.31
N ALA A 72 -9.39 14.87 6.23
CA ALA A 72 -8.34 14.11 6.88
C ALA A 72 -7.57 13.23 5.88
N LEU A 73 -8.28 12.46 5.05
CA LEU A 73 -7.63 11.60 4.06
C LEU A 73 -6.96 12.40 2.95
N ALA A 74 -7.54 13.53 2.54
CA ALA A 74 -6.89 14.46 1.60
C ALA A 74 -5.57 15.00 2.16
N ALA A 75 -5.54 15.42 3.42
CA ALA A 75 -4.29 15.88 4.06
C ALA A 75 -3.22 14.79 4.14
N GLN A 76 -3.61 13.53 4.38
CA GLN A 76 -2.68 12.39 4.34
C GLN A 76 -2.17 12.11 2.93
N ALA A 77 -3.03 12.24 1.92
CA ALA A 77 -2.64 12.15 0.51
C ALA A 77 -1.63 13.25 0.13
N ASP A 78 -1.89 14.49 0.53
CA ASP A 78 -0.96 15.62 0.32
C ASP A 78 0.38 15.42 1.03
N ALA A 79 0.39 14.70 2.16
CA ALA A 79 1.58 14.29 2.89
C ALA A 79 2.29 13.06 2.28
N GLY A 80 1.80 12.53 1.16
CA GLY A 80 2.44 11.45 0.41
C GLY A 80 2.06 10.03 0.85
N LEU A 81 0.89 9.84 1.48
CA LEU A 81 0.41 8.49 1.83
C LEU A 81 0.26 7.62 0.57
N ILE A 82 0.96 6.49 0.56
CA ILE A 82 0.83 5.41 -0.42
C ILE A 82 0.16 4.20 0.23
N TRP A 83 -0.81 3.59 -0.44
CA TRP A 83 -1.50 2.40 0.03
C TRP A 83 -0.69 1.12 -0.20
N ASP A 84 0.41 0.95 0.54
CA ASP A 84 1.09 -0.35 0.62
C ASP A 84 0.38 -1.30 1.60
N GLU A 85 0.88 -2.53 1.72
CA GLU A 85 0.30 -3.56 2.59
C GLU A 85 0.30 -3.15 4.07
N ALA A 86 1.31 -2.42 4.53
CA ALA A 86 1.43 -2.00 5.92
C ALA A 86 0.43 -0.89 6.24
N ALA A 87 0.35 0.13 5.38
CA ALA A 87 -0.59 1.23 5.49
C ALA A 87 -2.05 0.75 5.41
N LEU A 88 -2.36 -0.16 4.48
CA LEU A 88 -3.69 -0.76 4.40
C LEU A 88 -4.01 -1.60 5.63
N SER A 89 -3.05 -2.40 6.11
CA SER A 89 -3.24 -3.20 7.32
C SER A 89 -3.46 -2.36 8.57
N GLU A 90 -2.78 -1.21 8.69
CA GLU A 90 -3.01 -0.25 9.77
C GLU A 90 -4.39 0.39 9.67
N PHE A 91 -4.77 0.82 8.47
CA PHE A 91 -6.03 1.51 8.24
C PHE A 91 -7.27 0.64 8.47
N LEU A 92 -7.17 -0.67 8.21
CA LEU A 92 -8.30 -1.61 8.23
C LEU A 92 -8.50 -2.33 9.58
N LYS A 93 -7.74 -1.97 10.62
CA LYS A 93 -7.87 -2.57 11.96
C LYS A 93 -9.25 -2.38 12.59
#